data_AF-A0A437CBJ4-F1
#
_entry.id   AF-A0A437CBJ4-F1
#
_cell.length_a   1.000
_cell.length_b   1.000
_cell.length_c   1.000
_cell.angle_alpha   90.00
_cell.angle_beta   90.00
_cell.angle_gamma   90.00
#
_symmetry.space_group_name_H-M   'P 1'
#
loop_
_entity.id
_entity.type
_entity.pdbx_description
1 polymer ?
#
loop_
_entity_poly.entity_id
_entity_poly.type
_entity_poly.pdbx_seq_one_letter_code
_entity_poly.pdbx_strand_id
1 'polypeptide(L)'
;MSFSGSEDLNEELSKLASYEGERNDAGQRHGVGRSVLPNGDIYQGRYEHGERHGQGTYRFKNGAVYVGEYVKNLKHGQGTFYYPDGSKYEGSWVSDLRQGQGVYTYCNGDTYDGEWLNHFRHGQGQYYYKNTGSKYVGPWMNGKMQSAGEYIHANHRYQGNFFNNKPNGQGKFVFDIGCEQHGEFQESQQNFSDDEWDETGAPWWVPQ
;
A
#
# COMPACT_ATOMS: atom_id res chain seq x y z
N MET A 1 -16.57 31.23 32.15
CA MET A 1 -17.55 30.25 31.65
C MET A 1 -16.74 29.06 31.15
N SER A 2 -16.64 28.01 31.97
CA SER A 2 -15.88 26.80 31.69
C SER A 2 -16.73 25.84 30.86
N PHE A 3 -16.19 25.41 29.72
CA PHE A 3 -16.82 24.47 28.80
C PHE A 3 -17.00 23.10 29.49
N SER A 4 -18.24 22.75 29.86
CA SER A 4 -18.64 21.42 30.38
C SER A 4 -18.95 20.40 29.27
N GLY A 5 -18.46 20.62 28.05
CA GLY A 5 -18.88 19.83 26.88
C GLY A 5 -18.13 18.50 26.69
N SER A 6 -17.07 18.21 27.46
CA SER A 6 -16.25 17.01 27.23
C SER A 6 -16.74 15.76 27.96
N GLU A 7 -17.38 15.91 29.12
CA GLU A 7 -17.90 14.78 29.90
C GLU A 7 -19.18 14.22 29.27
N ASP A 8 -20.08 15.11 28.81
CA ASP A 8 -21.32 14.72 28.11
C ASP A 8 -21.04 13.97 26.79
N LEU A 9 -20.04 14.41 26.01
CA LEU A 9 -19.64 13.74 24.78
C LEU A 9 -19.11 12.32 25.03
N ASN A 10 -18.35 12.12 26.11
CA ASN A 10 -17.78 10.82 26.45
C ASN A 10 -18.86 9.84 26.92
N GLU A 11 -19.88 10.33 27.64
CA GLU A 11 -21.02 9.53 28.08
C GLU A 11 -21.93 9.12 26.90
N GLU A 12 -22.15 10.00 25.92
CA GLU A 12 -22.86 9.65 24.68
C GLU A 12 -22.08 8.68 23.79
N LEU A 13 -20.76 8.84 23.66
CA LEU A 13 -19.90 7.92 22.90
C LEU A 13 -19.84 6.53 23.54
N SER A 14 -19.95 6.44 24.87
CA SER A 14 -20.02 5.17 25.60
C SER A 14 -21.33 4.41 25.35
N LYS A 15 -22.45 5.12 25.13
CA LYS A 15 -23.74 4.51 24.78
C LYS A 15 -23.74 3.87 23.39
N LEU A 16 -22.86 4.31 22.49
CA LEU A 16 -22.74 3.76 21.14
C LEU A 16 -21.87 2.50 21.07
N ALA A 17 -21.03 2.27 22.08
CA ALA A 17 -20.16 1.11 22.10
C ALA A 17 -20.92 -0.13 22.57
N SER A 18 -20.93 -1.18 21.74
CA SER A 18 -21.56 -2.46 22.08
C SER A 18 -20.64 -3.63 21.75
N TYR A 19 -20.81 -4.73 22.46
CA TYR A 19 -20.13 -5.99 22.18
C TYR A 19 -21.11 -7.15 22.32
N GLU A 20 -21.15 -7.98 21.27
CA GLU A 20 -21.90 -9.22 21.21
C GLU A 20 -20.91 -10.34 20.90
N GLY A 21 -20.74 -11.29 21.83
CA GLY A 21 -19.80 -12.39 21.66
C GLY A 21 -19.43 -13.06 22.97
N GLU A 22 -18.58 -14.07 22.87
CA GLU A 22 -18.11 -14.83 24.03
C GLU A 22 -17.24 -13.96 24.96
N ARG A 23 -17.19 -14.36 26.23
CA ARG A 23 -16.34 -13.76 27.26
C ARG A 23 -15.66 -14.87 28.05
N ASN A 24 -14.44 -14.61 28.52
CA ASN A 24 -13.74 -15.51 29.42
C ASN A 24 -14.20 -15.34 30.88
N ASP A 25 -13.67 -16.14 31.80
CA ASP A 25 -14.01 -16.09 33.24
C ASP A 25 -13.71 -14.74 33.91
N ALA A 26 -12.78 -13.97 33.35
CA ALA A 26 -12.47 -12.61 33.79
C ALA A 26 -13.43 -11.54 33.20
N GLY A 27 -14.43 -11.97 32.44
CA GLY A 27 -15.40 -11.09 31.77
C GLY A 27 -14.84 -10.35 30.54
N GLN A 28 -13.61 -10.65 30.10
CA GLN A 28 -12.98 -10.04 28.93
C GLN A 28 -13.55 -10.64 27.64
N ARG A 29 -13.54 -9.86 26.55
CA ARG A 29 -13.93 -10.36 25.21
C ARG A 29 -13.03 -11.54 24.83
N HIS A 30 -13.64 -12.63 24.38
CA HIS A 30 -12.94 -13.86 24.00
C HIS A 30 -13.71 -14.55 22.87
N GLY A 31 -13.09 -15.50 22.17
CA GLY A 31 -13.78 -16.27 21.13
C GLY A 31 -14.17 -15.40 19.94
N VAL A 32 -15.29 -15.69 19.28
CA VAL A 32 -15.79 -14.86 18.18
C VAL A 32 -16.76 -13.82 18.72
N GLY A 33 -16.63 -12.58 18.24
CA GLY A 33 -17.54 -11.51 18.63
C GLY A 33 -17.59 -10.36 17.64
N ARG A 34 -18.54 -9.47 17.86
CA ARG A 34 -18.78 -8.25 17.12
C ARG A 34 -18.79 -7.07 18.08
N SER A 35 -18.00 -6.05 17.78
CA SER A 35 -17.97 -4.78 18.51
C SER A 35 -18.36 -3.61 17.63
N VAL A 36 -19.24 -2.76 18.12
CA VAL A 36 -19.37 -1.38 17.68
C VAL A 36 -18.49 -0.54 18.60
N LEU A 37 -17.52 0.18 18.03
CA LEU A 37 -16.59 1.03 18.78
C LEU A 37 -17.21 2.42 19.00
N PRO A 38 -16.77 3.18 20.04
CA PRO A 38 -17.29 4.53 20.30
C PRO A 38 -17.19 5.48 19.09
N ASN A 39 -16.19 5.30 18.24
CA ASN A 39 -15.99 6.09 17.03
C ASN A 39 -16.93 5.69 15.86
N GLY A 40 -17.78 4.68 16.05
CA GLY A 40 -18.68 4.12 15.04
C GLY A 40 -18.05 3.06 14.13
N ASP A 41 -16.78 2.72 14.33
CA ASP A 41 -16.16 1.59 13.63
C ASP A 41 -16.77 0.27 14.10
N ILE A 42 -16.68 -0.76 13.28
CA ILE A 42 -17.19 -2.09 13.59
C ILE A 42 -16.06 -3.09 13.43
N TYR A 43 -15.81 -3.88 14.46
CA TYR A 43 -14.98 -5.07 14.36
C TYR A 43 -15.84 -6.33 14.48
N GLN A 44 -15.58 -7.33 13.65
CA GLN A 44 -16.14 -8.65 13.77
C GLN A 44 -15.03 -9.68 13.55
N GLY A 45 -14.77 -10.51 14.55
CA GLY A 45 -13.66 -11.45 14.48
C GLY A 45 -13.34 -12.08 15.82
N ARG A 46 -12.15 -12.66 15.88
CA ARG A 46 -11.67 -13.35 17.07
C ARG A 46 -11.08 -12.38 18.09
N TYR A 47 -11.37 -12.66 19.36
CA TYR A 47 -10.84 -11.97 20.53
C TYR A 47 -10.08 -12.96 21.42
N GLU A 48 -9.01 -12.46 22.03
CA GLU A 48 -8.24 -13.16 23.06
C GLU A 48 -7.86 -12.15 24.14
N HIS A 49 -8.14 -12.48 25.41
CA HIS A 49 -7.90 -11.61 26.57
C HIS A 49 -8.38 -10.15 26.42
N GLY A 50 -9.52 -9.94 25.74
CA GLY A 50 -10.07 -8.61 25.50
C GLY A 50 -9.53 -7.89 24.26
N GLU A 51 -8.54 -8.46 23.58
CA GLU A 51 -7.88 -7.89 22.41
C GLU A 51 -8.30 -8.60 21.12
N ARG A 52 -8.32 -7.89 19.99
CA ARG A 52 -8.50 -8.53 18.67
C ARG A 52 -7.29 -9.44 18.42
N HIS A 53 -7.56 -10.70 18.10
CA HIS A 53 -6.52 -11.71 17.90
C HIS A 53 -7.00 -12.79 16.93
N GLY A 54 -6.19 -13.16 15.93
CA GLY A 54 -6.57 -14.08 14.86
C GLY A 54 -7.37 -13.38 13.77
N GLN A 55 -8.17 -14.13 13.02
CA GLN A 55 -8.91 -13.61 11.87
C GLN A 55 -10.03 -12.64 12.27
N GLY A 56 -10.15 -11.52 11.56
CA GLY A 56 -11.23 -10.57 11.74
C GLY A 56 -11.41 -9.59 10.58
N THR A 57 -12.56 -8.93 10.59
CA THR A 57 -12.92 -7.84 9.70
C THR A 57 -13.13 -6.57 10.50
N TYR A 58 -12.43 -5.51 10.13
CA TYR A 58 -12.60 -4.18 10.70
C TYR A 58 -13.15 -3.23 9.64
N ARG A 59 -14.33 -2.70 9.88
CA ARG A 59 -15.00 -1.72 9.02
C ARG A 59 -14.89 -0.36 9.67
N PHE A 60 -14.17 0.53 9.01
CA PHE A 60 -14.00 1.90 9.46
C PHE A 60 -15.22 2.72 9.05
N LYS A 61 -15.61 3.69 9.89
CA LYS A 61 -16.70 4.62 9.60
C LYS A 61 -16.48 5.43 8.31
N ASN A 62 -15.22 5.64 7.92
CA ASN A 62 -14.85 6.32 6.67
C ASN A 62 -15.01 5.45 5.41
N GLY A 63 -15.49 4.21 5.54
CA GLY A 63 -15.70 3.28 4.42
C GLY A 63 -14.54 2.33 4.15
N ALA A 64 -13.38 2.53 4.78
CA ALA A 64 -12.27 1.59 4.66
C ALA A 64 -12.63 0.24 5.30
N VAL A 65 -12.04 -0.85 4.82
CA VAL A 65 -12.25 -2.19 5.38
C VAL A 65 -10.93 -2.93 5.43
N TYR A 66 -10.59 -3.50 6.57
CA TYR A 66 -9.53 -4.48 6.69
C TYR A 66 -10.12 -5.87 6.94
N VAL A 67 -9.60 -6.88 6.26
CA VAL A 67 -9.92 -8.29 6.45
C VAL A 67 -8.61 -9.04 6.58
N GLY A 68 -8.33 -9.63 7.73
CA GLY A 68 -7.07 -10.35 7.93
C GLY A 68 -6.81 -10.69 9.38
N GLU A 69 -5.54 -11.02 9.66
CA GLU A 69 -5.11 -11.44 10.98
C GLU A 69 -4.81 -10.25 11.90
N TYR A 70 -5.06 -10.47 13.18
CA TYR A 70 -4.74 -9.56 14.27
C TYR A 70 -3.87 -10.25 15.31
N VAL A 71 -2.95 -9.52 15.91
CA VAL A 71 -2.23 -9.92 17.12
C VAL A 71 -2.24 -8.73 18.07
N LYS A 72 -2.81 -8.90 19.26
CA LYS A 72 -2.86 -7.86 20.30
C LYS A 72 -3.38 -6.52 19.77
N ASN A 73 -4.56 -6.55 19.15
CA ASN A 73 -5.22 -5.40 18.52
C ASN A 73 -4.58 -4.84 17.23
N LEU A 74 -3.40 -5.29 16.82
CA LEU A 74 -2.70 -4.79 15.63
C LEU A 74 -2.89 -5.75 14.44
N LYS A 75 -3.03 -5.21 13.23
CA LYS A 75 -3.01 -6.00 11.99
C LYS A 75 -1.66 -6.72 11.90
N HIS A 76 -1.71 -8.01 11.61
CA HIS A 76 -0.54 -8.88 11.53
C HIS A 76 -0.78 -9.95 10.45
N GLY A 77 0.22 -10.75 10.11
CA GLY A 77 0.05 -11.89 9.20
C GLY A 77 -0.43 -11.48 7.81
N GLN A 78 -1.33 -12.27 7.21
CA GLN A 78 -1.93 -11.92 5.92
C GLN A 78 -3.19 -11.09 6.10
N GLY A 79 -3.38 -10.09 5.23
CA GLY A 79 -4.60 -9.30 5.24
C GLY A 79 -4.79 -8.45 4.00
N THR A 80 -6.05 -8.16 3.72
CA THR A 80 -6.50 -7.26 2.67
C THR A 80 -7.03 -5.97 3.28
N PHE A 81 -6.56 -4.83 2.80
CA PHE A 81 -7.10 -3.51 3.15
C PHE A 81 -7.72 -2.86 1.91
N TYR A 82 -9.01 -2.58 1.99
CA TYR A 82 -9.78 -1.83 1.01
C TYR A 82 -9.82 -0.37 1.46
N TYR A 83 -9.32 0.52 0.62
CA TYR A 83 -9.27 1.95 0.90
C TYR A 83 -10.55 2.64 0.37
N PRO A 84 -10.96 3.77 0.98
CA PRO A 84 -12.16 4.50 0.54
C PRO A 84 -12.07 5.07 -0.88
N ASP A 85 -10.87 5.31 -1.39
CA ASP A 85 -10.60 5.79 -2.74
C ASP A 85 -10.73 4.68 -3.81
N GLY A 86 -11.01 3.44 -3.41
CA GLY A 86 -11.06 2.27 -4.28
C GLY A 86 -9.72 1.54 -4.43
N SER A 87 -8.64 2.06 -3.87
CA SER A 87 -7.36 1.34 -3.80
C SER A 87 -7.49 0.10 -2.91
N LYS A 88 -6.61 -0.88 -3.11
CA LYS A 88 -6.59 -2.15 -2.36
C LYS A 88 -5.15 -2.58 -2.10
N TYR A 89 -4.87 -3.04 -0.88
CA TYR A 89 -3.63 -3.76 -0.57
C TYR A 89 -3.95 -5.18 -0.15
N GLU A 90 -3.21 -6.15 -0.68
CA GLU A 90 -3.26 -7.57 -0.32
C GLU A 90 -1.85 -8.04 0.00
N GLY A 91 -1.60 -8.43 1.24
CA GLY A 91 -0.30 -9.00 1.57
C GLY A 91 -0.01 -9.05 3.06
N SER A 92 1.27 -9.05 3.35
CA SER A 92 1.80 -9.23 4.69
C SER A 92 1.72 -7.94 5.52
N TRP A 93 1.40 -8.10 6.81
CA TRP A 93 1.30 -7.05 7.81
C TRP A 93 2.11 -7.40 9.05
N VAL A 94 2.76 -6.41 9.64
CA VAL A 94 3.48 -6.53 10.92
C VAL A 94 3.15 -5.30 11.76
N SER A 95 2.39 -5.49 12.84
CA SER A 95 2.10 -4.44 13.81
C SER A 95 1.49 -3.19 13.17
N ASP A 96 0.40 -3.37 12.42
CA ASP A 96 -0.29 -2.35 11.62
C ASP A 96 0.45 -1.82 10.38
N LEU A 97 1.71 -2.20 10.17
CA LEU A 97 2.52 -1.80 9.02
C LEU A 97 2.39 -2.80 7.88
N ARG A 98 2.31 -2.32 6.63
CA ARG A 98 2.54 -3.17 5.45
C ARG A 98 4.02 -3.52 5.41
N GLN A 99 4.33 -4.81 5.41
CA GLN A 99 5.71 -5.29 5.51
C GLN A 99 5.85 -6.69 4.91
N GLY A 100 6.91 -6.94 4.15
CA GLY A 100 7.11 -8.19 3.41
C GLY A 100 6.44 -8.14 2.03
N GLN A 101 5.99 -9.28 1.50
CA GLN A 101 5.38 -9.35 0.17
C GLN A 101 3.93 -8.85 0.19
N GLY A 102 3.55 -8.11 -0.86
CA GLY A 102 2.16 -7.69 -1.07
C GLY A 102 1.91 -6.98 -2.40
N VAL A 103 0.66 -7.02 -2.82
CA VAL A 103 0.14 -6.35 -4.03
C VAL A 103 -0.68 -5.14 -3.62
N TYR A 104 -0.38 -3.98 -4.20
CA TYR A 104 -1.20 -2.78 -4.07
C TYR A 104 -1.79 -2.43 -5.42
N THR A 105 -3.12 -2.42 -5.51
CA THR A 105 -3.88 -1.91 -6.65
C THR A 105 -4.31 -0.49 -6.32
N TYR A 106 -3.88 0.47 -7.13
CA TYR A 106 -4.23 1.88 -6.99
C TYR A 106 -5.61 2.15 -7.60
N CYS A 107 -6.26 3.24 -7.18
CA CYS A 107 -7.55 3.66 -7.70
C CYS A 107 -7.54 3.96 -9.22
N ASN A 108 -6.39 4.33 -9.78
CA ASN A 108 -6.19 4.50 -11.23
C ASN A 108 -5.99 3.16 -11.97
N GLY A 109 -5.99 2.04 -11.26
CA GLY A 109 -5.80 0.69 -11.80
C GLY A 109 -4.35 0.26 -11.93
N ASP A 110 -3.37 1.12 -11.64
CA ASP A 110 -1.96 0.72 -11.55
C ASP A 110 -1.79 -0.34 -10.47
N THR A 111 -0.76 -1.16 -10.60
CA THR A 111 -0.46 -2.19 -9.59
C THR A 111 1.00 -2.20 -9.23
N TYR A 112 1.31 -2.31 -7.94
CA TYR A 112 2.61 -2.70 -7.46
C TYR A 112 2.55 -4.09 -6.85
N ASP A 113 3.43 -4.99 -7.28
CA ASP A 113 3.61 -6.33 -6.74
C ASP A 113 5.07 -6.49 -6.30
N GLY A 114 5.31 -6.60 -4.99
CA GLY A 114 6.67 -6.72 -4.48
C GLY A 114 6.79 -6.56 -2.97
N GLU A 115 8.01 -6.20 -2.56
CA GLU A 115 8.38 -6.05 -1.15
C GLU A 115 7.95 -4.71 -0.55
N TRP A 116 7.57 -4.74 0.73
CA TRP A 116 7.14 -3.60 1.51
C TRP A 116 7.96 -3.51 2.79
N LEU A 117 8.30 -2.28 3.18
CA LEU A 117 8.93 -1.98 4.44
C LEU A 117 8.33 -0.69 5.01
N ASN A 118 7.74 -0.76 6.20
CA ASN A 118 7.15 0.38 6.90
C ASN A 118 6.19 1.19 6.00
N HIS A 119 5.26 0.51 5.31
CA HIS A 119 4.32 1.11 4.34
C HIS A 119 4.87 1.54 2.99
N PHE A 120 6.18 1.55 2.78
CA PHE A 120 6.80 1.92 1.51
C PHE A 120 7.14 0.70 0.66
N ARG A 121 7.03 0.85 -0.65
CA ARG A 121 7.63 -0.09 -1.62
C ARG A 121 9.14 -0.14 -1.35
N HIS A 122 9.67 -1.35 -1.26
CA HIS A 122 11.07 -1.61 -0.92
C HIS A 122 11.53 -2.88 -1.63
N GLY A 123 12.81 -3.23 -1.57
CA GLY A 123 13.31 -4.51 -2.08
C GLY A 123 13.03 -4.69 -3.57
N GLN A 124 12.69 -5.90 -4.01
CA GLN A 124 12.31 -6.18 -5.39
C GLN A 124 10.81 -5.96 -5.61
N GLY A 125 10.43 -5.44 -6.77
CA GLY A 125 9.03 -5.36 -7.15
C GLY A 125 8.79 -4.96 -8.60
N GLN A 126 7.58 -5.24 -9.05
CA GLN A 126 7.05 -4.86 -10.35
C GLN A 126 5.98 -3.78 -10.17
N TYR A 127 6.12 -2.66 -10.86
CA TYR A 127 5.05 -1.67 -11.01
C TYR A 127 4.50 -1.75 -12.42
N TYR A 128 3.18 -1.88 -12.56
CA TYR A 128 2.47 -1.93 -13.83
C TYR A 128 1.57 -0.70 -13.95
N TYR A 129 1.73 0.01 -15.06
CA TYR A 129 0.99 1.21 -15.41
C TYR A 129 -0.22 0.80 -16.26
N LYS A 130 -1.43 0.95 -15.71
CA LYS A 130 -2.64 0.43 -16.34
C LYS A 130 -2.95 1.11 -17.67
N ASN A 131 -2.75 2.43 -17.72
CA ASN A 131 -3.11 3.24 -18.89
C ASN A 131 -2.21 2.97 -20.10
N THR A 132 -0.91 2.80 -19.87
CA THR A 132 0.09 2.65 -20.94
C THR A 132 0.42 1.18 -21.23
N GLY A 133 0.10 0.27 -20.30
CA GLY A 133 0.59 -1.10 -20.31
C GLY A 133 2.08 -1.24 -20.00
N SER A 134 2.77 -0.14 -19.67
CA SER A 134 4.18 -0.16 -19.28
C SER A 134 4.36 -0.92 -17.97
N LYS A 135 5.57 -1.44 -17.74
CA LYS A 135 5.95 -1.93 -16.42
C LYS A 135 7.40 -1.64 -16.09
N TYR A 136 7.64 -1.37 -14.81
CA TYR A 136 8.97 -1.38 -14.22
C TYR A 136 9.17 -2.67 -13.43
N VAL A 137 10.34 -3.30 -13.57
CA VAL A 137 10.76 -4.46 -12.78
C VAL A 137 12.14 -4.15 -12.21
N GLY A 138 12.26 -4.10 -10.89
CA GLY A 138 13.55 -3.84 -10.28
C GLY A 138 13.49 -3.44 -8.81
N PRO A 139 14.60 -2.89 -8.29
CA PRO A 139 14.74 -2.52 -6.89
C PRO A 139 13.98 -1.24 -6.55
N TRP A 140 13.42 -1.23 -5.34
CA TRP A 140 12.73 -0.10 -4.73
C TRP A 140 13.37 0.25 -3.40
N MET A 141 13.45 1.55 -3.11
CA MET A 141 13.87 2.07 -1.82
C MET A 141 12.97 3.23 -1.43
N ASN A 142 12.23 3.04 -0.33
CA ASN A 142 11.33 4.06 0.24
C ASN A 142 10.35 4.64 -0.80
N GLY A 143 9.75 3.76 -1.58
CA GLY A 143 8.77 4.15 -2.59
C GLY A 143 9.36 4.58 -3.94
N LYS A 144 10.69 4.58 -4.12
CA LYS A 144 11.34 5.02 -5.36
C LYS A 144 12.13 3.91 -6.04
N MET A 145 12.13 3.87 -7.37
CA MET A 145 12.99 2.98 -8.15
C MET A 145 14.46 3.32 -7.91
N GLN A 146 15.28 2.28 -7.76
CA GLN A 146 16.70 2.38 -7.42
C GLN A 146 17.51 1.31 -8.14
N SER A 147 18.80 1.59 -8.36
CA SER A 147 19.77 0.63 -8.91
C SER A 147 19.33 0.01 -10.26
N ALA A 148 19.95 -1.11 -10.65
CA ALA A 148 19.67 -1.76 -11.93
C ALA A 148 18.26 -2.33 -12.00
N GLY A 149 17.47 -1.92 -12.99
CA GLY A 149 16.13 -2.42 -13.27
C GLY A 149 15.78 -2.38 -14.76
N GLU A 150 14.57 -2.85 -15.09
CA GLU A 150 14.03 -2.83 -16.44
C GLU A 150 12.74 -2.02 -16.50
N TYR A 151 12.62 -1.14 -17.49
CA TYR A 151 11.37 -0.47 -17.83
C TYR A 151 10.93 -0.95 -19.21
N ILE A 152 9.76 -1.54 -19.30
CA ILE A 152 9.21 -2.18 -20.50
C ILE A 152 8.02 -1.36 -20.97
N HIS A 153 8.03 -0.95 -22.23
CA HIS A 153 6.94 -0.21 -22.85
C HIS A 153 6.75 -0.68 -24.31
N ALA A 154 5.55 -1.16 -24.63
CA ALA A 154 5.23 -1.70 -25.95
C ALA A 154 6.26 -2.72 -26.45
N ASN A 155 7.01 -2.35 -27.51
CA ASN A 155 7.95 -3.20 -28.24
C ASN A 155 9.43 -2.94 -27.89
N HIS A 156 9.68 -2.25 -26.78
CA HIS A 156 11.04 -1.98 -26.32
C HIS A 156 11.14 -2.01 -24.80
N ARG A 157 12.36 -2.22 -24.31
CA ARG A 157 12.66 -2.10 -22.89
C ARG A 157 13.97 -1.38 -22.67
N TYR A 158 13.97 -0.49 -21.69
CA TYR A 158 15.17 0.08 -21.13
C TYR A 158 15.70 -0.85 -20.03
N GLN A 159 17.00 -1.16 -20.09
CA GLN A 159 17.73 -1.85 -19.03
C GLN A 159 18.85 -0.93 -18.54
N GLY A 160 18.85 -0.60 -17.26
CA GLY A 160 19.90 0.27 -16.72
C GLY A 160 19.65 0.65 -15.29
N ASN A 161 20.46 1.57 -14.80
CA ASN A 161 20.35 2.05 -13.44
C ASN A 161 19.26 3.11 -13.32
N PHE A 162 18.57 3.09 -12.18
CA PHE A 162 17.57 4.07 -11.77
C PHE A 162 18.00 4.75 -10.48
N PHE A 163 17.70 6.03 -10.35
CA PHE A 163 17.82 6.79 -9.12
C PHE A 163 16.61 7.71 -8.98
N ASN A 164 15.89 7.61 -7.86
CA ASN A 164 14.69 8.40 -7.60
C ASN A 164 13.64 8.36 -8.73
N ASN A 165 13.30 7.15 -9.22
CA ASN A 165 12.36 6.92 -10.34
C ASN A 165 12.85 7.32 -11.74
N LYS A 166 14.11 7.77 -11.89
CA LYS A 166 14.65 8.25 -13.16
C LYS A 166 15.81 7.37 -13.62
N PRO A 167 15.94 7.05 -14.91
CA PRO A 167 17.17 6.46 -15.45
C PRO A 167 18.39 7.33 -15.08
N ASN A 168 19.45 6.70 -14.62
CA ASN A 168 20.65 7.40 -14.16
C ASN A 168 21.92 6.59 -14.47
N GLY A 169 22.73 7.10 -15.38
CA GLY A 169 24.00 6.49 -15.79
C GLY A 169 23.83 5.54 -16.97
N GLN A 170 24.67 4.51 -17.03
CA GLN A 170 24.69 3.58 -18.16
C GLN A 170 23.41 2.74 -18.26
N GLY A 171 22.93 2.60 -19.49
CA GLY A 171 21.80 1.73 -19.81
C GLY A 171 21.77 1.38 -21.29
N LYS A 172 20.77 0.58 -21.67
CA LYS A 172 20.47 0.27 -23.06
C LYS A 172 18.98 0.12 -23.31
N PHE A 173 18.53 0.58 -24.47
CA PHE A 173 17.25 0.19 -25.02
C PHE A 173 17.42 -1.09 -25.85
N VAL A 174 16.55 -2.07 -25.62
CA VAL A 174 16.45 -3.29 -26.42
C VAL A 174 15.10 -3.27 -27.11
N PHE A 175 15.11 -3.38 -28.43
CA PHE A 175 13.92 -3.40 -29.26
C PHE A 175 13.60 -4.83 -29.70
N ASP A 176 12.32 -5.17 -29.88
CA ASP A 176 11.89 -6.52 -30.29
C ASP A 176 12.50 -6.99 -31.62
N ILE A 177 12.93 -6.06 -32.47
CA ILE A 177 13.64 -6.34 -33.73
C ILE A 177 15.11 -6.78 -33.52
N GLY A 178 15.56 -6.93 -32.26
CA GLY A 178 16.90 -7.37 -31.89
C GLY A 178 17.96 -6.26 -31.89
N CYS A 179 17.58 -5.02 -32.20
CA CYS A 179 18.47 -3.87 -32.10
C CYS A 179 18.66 -3.44 -30.64
N GLU A 180 19.87 -3.00 -30.31
CA GLU A 180 20.17 -2.38 -29.02
C GLU A 180 20.75 -0.99 -29.23
N GLN A 181 20.33 -0.04 -28.40
CA GLN A 181 20.91 1.29 -28.32
C GLN A 181 21.52 1.47 -26.93
N HIS A 182 22.83 1.66 -26.87
CA HIS A 182 23.59 1.84 -25.64
C HIS A 182 23.85 3.33 -25.41
N GLY A 183 23.87 3.77 -24.17
CA GLY A 183 24.15 5.16 -23.83
C GLY A 183 24.24 5.43 -22.35
N GLU A 184 24.55 6.67 -22.02
CA GLU A 184 24.37 7.22 -20.68
C GLU A 184 23.07 8.03 -20.66
N PHE A 185 22.21 7.74 -19.69
CA PHE A 185 20.88 8.34 -19.56
C PHE A 185 20.82 9.11 -18.25
N GLN A 186 20.49 10.38 -18.35
CA GLN A 186 20.24 11.26 -17.21
C GLN A 186 19.02 12.12 -17.54
N GLU A 187 18.38 12.66 -16.51
CA GLU A 187 17.29 13.61 -16.70
C GLU A 187 17.78 14.87 -17.43
N SER A 188 17.15 15.22 -18.54
CA SER A 188 17.33 16.52 -19.18
C SER A 188 16.78 17.61 -18.25
N GLN A 189 17.48 18.74 -18.10
CA GLN A 189 17.08 19.88 -17.24
C GLN A 189 15.80 20.62 -17.68
N GLN A 190 14.84 19.97 -18.32
CA GLN A 190 13.51 20.55 -18.52
C GLN A 190 12.71 20.37 -17.24
N ASN A 191 12.49 21.48 -16.54
CA ASN A 191 11.63 21.59 -15.37
C ASN A 191 10.20 21.20 -15.74
N PHE A 192 9.88 19.92 -15.64
CA PHE A 192 8.51 19.45 -15.46
C PHE A 192 8.32 19.23 -13.95
N SER A 193 7.17 19.65 -13.42
CA SER A 193 6.84 19.44 -12.02
C SER A 193 6.90 17.94 -11.70
N ASP A 194 7.32 17.60 -10.49
CA ASP A 194 7.44 16.19 -10.01
C ASP A 194 6.10 15.41 -10.09
N ASP A 195 4.99 16.07 -10.46
CA ASP A 195 3.62 15.56 -10.53
C ASP A 195 3.07 15.40 -11.96
N GLU A 196 3.79 15.82 -13.02
CA GLU A 196 3.33 15.67 -14.41
C GLU A 196 4.00 14.48 -15.11
N TRP A 197 3.43 13.28 -14.91
CA TRP A 197 3.67 12.15 -15.80
C TRP A 197 2.84 12.35 -17.05
N ASP A 198 3.49 12.59 -18.18
CA ASP A 198 2.83 12.74 -19.47
C ASP A 198 1.95 11.52 -19.78
N GLU A 199 0.69 11.79 -20.11
CA GLU A 199 -0.34 10.83 -20.53
C GLU A 199 0.06 10.02 -21.78
N THR A 200 1.14 10.38 -22.47
CA THR A 200 1.62 9.65 -23.65
C THR A 200 2.36 8.34 -23.34
N GLY A 201 2.82 8.14 -22.09
CA GLY A 201 3.55 6.92 -21.72
C GLY A 201 4.90 6.72 -22.41
N ALA A 202 5.39 7.69 -23.18
CA ALA A 202 6.70 7.65 -23.79
C ALA A 202 7.76 8.17 -22.80
N PRO A 203 8.86 7.44 -22.55
CA PRO A 203 9.96 7.98 -21.78
C PRO A 203 10.60 9.17 -22.50
N TRP A 204 10.63 10.35 -21.86
CA TRP A 204 11.24 11.59 -22.35
C TRP A 204 12.79 11.58 -22.36
N TRP A 205 13.42 10.42 -22.22
CA TRP A 205 14.88 10.32 -22.07
C TRP A 205 15.58 10.33 -23.42
N VAL A 206 16.38 11.36 -23.67
CA VAL A 206 17.22 11.47 -24.86
C VAL A 206 18.62 10.95 -24.50
N PRO A 207 19.24 10.07 -25.30
CA PRO A 207 20.67 9.76 -25.16
C PRO A 207 21.51 11.04 -25.26
N GLN A 208 22.53 11.20 -24.41
CA GLN A 208 23.55 12.23 -24.61
C GLN A 208 24.45 11.93 -25.82
#